data_AF-A0A924XR38-F1
#
_entry.id   AF-A0A924XR38-F1
#
_cell.length_a   1.000
_cell.length_b   1.000
_cell.length_c   1.000
_cell.angle_alpha   90.00
_cell.angle_beta   90.00
_cell.angle_gamma   90.00
#
_symmetry.space_group_name_H-M   'P 1'
#
loop_
_entity.id
_entity.type
_entity.pdbx_description
1 polymer ?
#
loop_
_entity_poly.entity_id
_entity_poly.type
_entity_poly.pdbx_seq_one_letter_code
_entity_poly.pdbx_strand_id
1 'polypeptide(L)'
;MTPAAEFSTAGVILAGGLARRMGGGDKALRIVGGQTVLARTIARLSPQVAPLILNANGDPARFGEYGLPVVADGLPDHPGPLAGVLAGMEWAAEHAP
;
A
#
# COMPACT_ATOMS: atom_id res chain seq x y z
N MET A 1 -16.45 -0.39 -26.35
CA MET A 1 -15.95 -1.08 -25.15
C MET A 1 -14.47 -1.34 -25.40
N THR A 2 -13.59 -0.49 -24.88
CA THR A 2 -12.14 -0.66 -25.01
C THR A 2 -11.75 -1.91 -24.22
N PRO A 3 -10.95 -2.86 -24.75
CA PRO A 3 -10.46 -3.97 -23.95
C PRO A 3 -9.73 -3.38 -22.74
N ALA A 4 -10.05 -3.87 -21.54
CA ALA A 4 -9.26 -3.54 -20.36
C ALA A 4 -7.83 -3.99 -20.67
N ALA A 5 -6.87 -3.06 -20.62
CA ALA A 5 -5.48 -3.46 -20.73
C ALA A 5 -5.19 -4.50 -19.63
N GLU A 6 -4.69 -5.67 -20.02
CA GLU A 6 -4.19 -6.67 -19.08
C GLU A 6 -2.91 -6.11 -18.47
N PHE A 7 -3.03 -5.42 -17.34
CA PHE A 7 -1.87 -4.88 -16.63
C PHE A 7 -1.22 -6.00 -15.82
N SER A 8 -0.02 -6.44 -16.22
CA SER A 8 0.76 -7.42 -15.42
C SER A 8 1.55 -6.79 -14.28
N THR A 9 1.62 -5.45 -14.22
CA THR A 9 2.42 -4.73 -13.22
C THR A 9 1.75 -4.79 -11.84
N ALA A 10 2.50 -5.22 -10.83
CA ALA A 10 2.12 -5.11 -9.42
C ALA A 10 2.34 -3.69 -8.88
N GLY A 11 1.32 -3.14 -8.22
CA GLY A 11 1.37 -1.89 -7.49
C GLY A 11 1.48 -2.12 -5.99
N VAL A 12 2.34 -1.36 -5.33
CA VAL A 12 2.48 -1.34 -3.87
C VAL A 12 2.33 0.09 -3.35
N ILE A 13 1.45 0.29 -2.38
CA ILE A 13 1.33 1.56 -1.65
C ILE A 13 2.07 1.40 -0.32
N LEU A 14 3.12 2.19 -0.13
CA LEU A 14 3.86 2.26 1.12
C LEU A 14 3.08 3.11 2.14
N ALA A 15 2.25 2.45 2.95
CA ALA A 15 1.39 3.06 3.95
C ALA A 15 1.95 2.97 5.39
N GLY A 16 3.10 2.33 5.57
CA GLY A 16 3.82 2.23 6.84
C GLY A 16 4.65 3.47 7.22
N GLY A 17 5.37 3.33 8.33
CA GLY A 17 6.25 4.36 8.88
C GLY A 17 5.67 5.04 10.12
N LEU A 18 6.56 5.74 10.85
CA LEU A 18 6.27 6.17 12.22
C LEU A 18 5.54 7.52 12.33
N ALA A 19 5.30 8.21 11.21
CA ALA A 19 4.62 9.50 11.15
C ALA A 19 5.11 10.55 12.20
N ARG A 20 6.39 10.50 12.60
CA ARG A 20 6.95 11.26 13.74
C ARG A 20 6.72 12.77 13.63
N ARG A 21 6.85 13.33 12.42
CA ARG A 21 6.66 14.77 12.15
C ARG A 21 5.19 15.20 12.15
N MET A 22 4.25 14.24 12.17
CA MET A 22 2.81 14.48 12.15
C MET A 22 2.14 14.11 13.49
N GLY A 23 2.93 13.96 14.56
CA GLY A 23 2.44 13.58 15.89
C GLY A 23 2.08 12.10 16.02
N GLY A 24 2.56 11.24 15.10
CA GLY A 24 2.24 9.82 15.05
C GLY A 24 0.90 9.50 14.36
N GLY A 25 0.47 8.26 14.52
CA GLY A 25 -0.73 7.71 13.88
C GLY A 25 -0.58 7.44 12.38
N ASP A 26 -1.68 7.13 11.72
CA ASP A 26 -1.67 6.66 10.34
C ASP A 26 -1.79 7.81 9.34
N LYS A 27 -0.65 8.25 8.82
CA LYS A 27 -0.58 9.28 7.77
C LYS A 27 -1.45 8.93 6.57
N ALA A 28 -1.50 7.65 6.18
CA ALA A 28 -2.29 7.18 5.05
C ALA A 28 -3.80 7.41 5.26
N LEU A 29 -4.28 7.34 6.51
CA LEU A 29 -5.70 7.50 6.86
C LEU A 29 -6.10 8.96 7.14
N ARG A 30 -5.16 9.92 7.08
CA ARG A 30 -5.49 11.33 7.28
C ARG A 30 -6.38 11.85 6.16
N ILE A 31 -7.40 12.62 6.52
CA ILE A 31 -8.35 13.23 5.60
C ILE A 31 -7.78 14.55 5.06
N VAL A 32 -7.75 14.68 3.73
CA VAL A 32 -7.38 15.91 3.02
C VAL A 32 -8.42 16.18 1.94
N GLY A 33 -9.19 17.26 2.13
CA GLY A 33 -10.28 17.62 1.21
C GLY A 33 -11.40 16.57 1.17
N GLY A 34 -11.82 16.07 2.34
CA GLY A 34 -12.95 15.14 2.49
C GLY A 34 -12.64 13.67 2.19
N GLN A 35 -11.41 13.32 1.79
CA GLN A 35 -11.01 11.95 1.46
C GLN A 35 -9.68 11.59 2.11
N THR A 36 -9.50 10.33 2.51
CA THR A 36 -8.19 9.86 3.04
C THR A 36 -7.11 9.93 1.96
N VAL A 37 -5.87 10.18 2.36
CA VAL A 37 -4.72 10.11 1.44
C VAL A 37 -4.67 8.73 0.78
N LEU A 38 -4.95 7.66 1.53
CA LEU A 38 -4.96 6.29 1.04
C LEU A 38 -6.03 6.06 -0.03
N ALA A 39 -7.29 6.42 0.22
CA ALA A 39 -8.37 6.29 -0.77
C ALA A 39 -8.03 7.04 -2.07
N ARG A 40 -7.40 8.22 -1.96
CA ARG A 40 -6.95 9.00 -3.12
C ARG A 40 -5.85 8.29 -3.89
N THR A 41 -4.86 7.72 -3.20
CA THR A 41 -3.77 6.96 -3.83
C THR A 41 -4.31 5.72 -4.52
N ILE A 42 -5.20 4.95 -3.87
CA ILE A 42 -5.83 3.75 -4.44
C ILE A 42 -6.56 4.10 -5.73
N ALA A 43 -7.50 5.06 -5.68
CA ALA A 43 -8.29 5.44 -6.85
C ALA A 43 -7.43 5.89 -8.05
N ARG A 44 -6.26 6.48 -7.79
CA ARG A 44 -5.31 6.89 -8.82
C ARG A 44 -4.49 5.74 -9.38
N LEU A 45 -4.10 4.78 -8.55
CA LEU A 45 -3.18 3.70 -8.93
C LEU A 45 -3.92 2.48 -9.51
N SER A 46 -5.09 2.13 -8.98
CA SER A 46 -5.87 0.96 -9.41
C SER A 46 -6.06 0.79 -10.92
N PRO A 47 -6.32 1.84 -11.74
CA PRO A 47 -6.50 1.64 -13.19
C PRO A 47 -5.20 1.37 -13.97
N GLN A 48 -4.04 1.28 -13.30
CA GLN A 48 -2.71 1.17 -13.92
C GLN A 48 -1.96 -0.12 -13.55
N VAL A 49 -2.50 -0.94 -12.63
CA VAL A 49 -1.85 -2.13 -12.04
C VAL A 49 -2.91 -3.21 -11.81
N ALA A 50 -2.53 -4.49 -11.78
CA ALA A 50 -3.52 -5.57 -11.55
C ALA A 50 -3.03 -6.73 -10.66
N PRO A 51 -1.99 -6.52 -9.85
CA PRO A 51 -2.35 -6.49 -8.43
C PRO A 51 -2.02 -5.16 -7.74
N LEU A 52 -2.80 -4.82 -6.71
CA LEU A 52 -2.53 -3.67 -5.83
C LEU A 52 -2.53 -4.14 -4.37
N ILE A 53 -1.44 -3.84 -3.67
CA ILE A 53 -1.27 -4.19 -2.25
C ILE A 53 -0.89 -2.97 -1.40
N LEU A 54 -1.10 -3.08 -0.09
CA LEU A 54 -0.66 -2.12 0.91
C LEU A 54 0.52 -2.69 1.69
N ASN A 55 1.63 -1.97 1.74
CA ASN A 55 2.69 -2.26 2.70
C ASN A 55 2.48 -1.43 3.97
N ALA A 56 2.28 -2.10 5.10
CA ALA A 56 2.12 -1.46 6.40
C ALA A 56 2.38 -2.42 7.56
N ASN A 57 2.99 -1.91 8.64
CA ASN A 57 3.22 -2.65 9.88
C ASN A 57 2.12 -2.36 10.91
N GLY A 58 1.91 -3.26 11.86
CA GLY A 58 0.87 -3.16 12.89
C GLY A 58 -0.39 -3.92 12.52
N ASP A 59 -1.53 -3.53 13.09
CA ASP A 59 -2.81 -4.20 12.85
C ASP A 59 -3.33 -3.93 11.41
N PRO A 60 -3.46 -4.95 10.54
CA PRO A 60 -3.98 -4.77 9.19
C PRO A 60 -5.48 -4.44 9.16
N ALA A 61 -6.25 -4.74 10.21
CA ALA A 61 -7.70 -4.52 10.23
C ALA A 61 -8.09 -3.05 10.07
N ARG A 62 -7.20 -2.11 10.43
CA ARG A 62 -7.37 -0.67 10.21
C ARG A 62 -7.52 -0.27 8.73
N PHE A 63 -7.12 -1.13 7.81
CA PHE A 63 -7.27 -0.93 6.37
C PHE A 63 -8.38 -1.80 5.76
N GLY A 64 -9.17 -2.51 6.58
CA GLY A 64 -10.18 -3.46 6.09
C GLY A 64 -11.20 -2.85 5.14
N GLU A 65 -11.53 -1.56 5.29
CA GLU A 65 -12.46 -0.84 4.39
C GLU A 65 -11.97 -0.77 2.92
N TYR A 66 -10.66 -0.92 2.68
CA TYR A 66 -10.07 -0.80 1.35
C TYR A 66 -10.05 -2.13 0.58
N GLY A 67 -10.26 -3.27 1.26
CA GLY A 67 -10.30 -4.59 0.62
C GLY A 67 -8.99 -5.00 -0.08
N LEU A 68 -7.87 -4.36 0.26
CA LEU A 68 -6.55 -4.67 -0.32
C LEU A 68 -5.76 -5.61 0.60
N PRO A 69 -4.94 -6.52 0.05
CA PRO A 69 -3.96 -7.26 0.83
C PRO A 69 -3.01 -6.31 1.56
N VAL A 70 -2.76 -6.57 2.85
CA VAL A 70 -1.82 -5.82 3.67
C VAL A 70 -0.61 -6.69 3.96
N VAL A 71 0.57 -6.23 3.55
CA VAL A 71 1.85 -6.92 3.68
C VAL A 71 2.73 -6.14 4.66
N ALA A 72 3.25 -6.81 5.70
CA ALA A 72 4.18 -6.20 6.63
C ALA A 72 5.62 -6.23 6.09
N ASP A 73 6.50 -5.41 6.65
CA ASP A 73 7.93 -5.53 6.37
C ASP A 73 8.47 -6.85 6.93
N GLY A 74 9.34 -7.53 6.18
CA GLY A 74 10.02 -8.74 6.67
C GLY A 74 11.22 -8.46 7.58
N LEU A 75 11.63 -7.19 7.72
CA LEU A 75 12.82 -6.79 8.49
C LEU A 75 12.43 -6.09 9.81
N PRO A 76 13.17 -6.35 10.91
CA PRO A 76 12.93 -5.70 12.20
C PRO A 76 13.27 -4.20 12.16
N ASP A 77 12.84 -3.48 13.21
CA ASP A 77 13.25 -2.10 13.52
C ASP A 77 12.86 -1.01 12.50
N HIS A 78 11.92 -1.29 11.59
CA HIS A 78 11.44 -0.34 10.59
C HIS A 78 12.60 0.32 9.80
N PRO A 79 13.33 -0.43 8.96
CA PRO A 79 14.57 0.05 8.35
C PRO A 79 14.36 1.14 7.29
N GLY A 80 13.10 1.54 7.07
CA GLY A 80 12.72 2.65 6.21
C GLY A 80 12.02 2.18 4.93
N PRO A 81 11.85 3.08 3.95
CA PRO A 81 11.01 2.84 2.78
C PRO A 81 11.43 1.65 1.93
N LEU A 82 12.73 1.33 1.88
CA LEU A 82 13.25 0.21 1.09
C LEU A 82 12.80 -1.15 1.63
N ALA A 83 12.49 -1.26 2.92
CA ALA A 83 11.92 -2.47 3.51
C ALA A 83 10.55 -2.79 2.89
N GLY A 84 9.71 -1.77 2.73
CA GLY A 84 8.41 -1.90 2.11
C GLY A 84 8.46 -2.15 0.60
N VAL A 85 9.48 -1.62 -0.08
CA VAL A 85 9.74 -1.95 -1.50
C VAL A 85 10.12 -3.43 -1.62
N LEU A 86 11.03 -3.92 -0.78
CA LEU A 86 11.41 -5.34 -0.75
C LEU A 86 10.20 -6.24 -0.49
N ALA A 87 9.39 -5.92 0.53
CA ALA A 87 8.18 -6.68 0.84
C ALA A 87 7.20 -6.73 -0.35
N GLY A 88 7.07 -5.63 -1.10
CA GLY A 88 6.28 -5.60 -2.33
C GLY A 88 6.84 -6.47 -3.45
N MET A 89 8.17 -6.49 -3.62
CA MET A 89 8.84 -7.34 -4.61
C MET A 89 8.71 -8.82 -4.27
N GLU A 90 8.88 -9.19 -3.00
CA GLU A 90 8.71 -10.56 -2.50
C GLU A 90 7.26 -11.05 -2.69
N TRP A 91 6.29 -10.22 -2.32
CA TRP A 91 4.87 -10.55 -2.53
C TRP A 91 4.55 -10.75 -4.00
N ALA A 92 5.05 -9.88 -4.88
CA ALA A 92 4.84 -10.00 -6.33
C ALA A 92 5.47 -11.28 -6.88
N ALA A 93 6.69 -11.64 -6.46
CA ALA A 93 7.34 -12.88 -6.90
C ALA A 93 6.56 -14.14 -6.51
N GLU A 94 5.83 -14.12 -5.40
CA GLU A 94 5.02 -15.26 -4.93
C GLU A 94 3.62 -15.32 -5.56
N HIS A 95 2.99 -14.17 -5.84
CA HIS A 95 1.56 -14.09 -6.19
C HIS A 95 1.28 -13.60 -7.63
N ALA A 96 2.25 -12.98 -8.28
CA ALA A 96 2.14 -12.41 -9.63
C ALA A 96 3.47 -12.53 -10.41
N PRO A 97 3.94 -13.77 -10.70
CA PRO A 97 5.21 -14.04 -11.38
C PRO A 97 5.20 -13.70 -12.88
#